data_AF-A0A3N6P642-F1
#
_entry.id   AF-A0A3N6P642-F1
#
_cell.length_a   1.000
_cell.length_b   1.000
_cell.length_c   1.000
_cell.angle_alpha   90.00
_cell.angle_beta   90.00
_cell.angle_gamma   90.00
#
_symmetry.space_group_name_H-M   'P 1'
#
loop_
_entity.id
_entity.type
_entity.pdbx_description
1 polymer ?
#
loop_
_entity_poly.entity_id
_entity_poly.type
_entity_poly.pdbx_seq_one_letter_code
_entity_poly.pdbx_strand_id
1 'polypeptide(L)'
;MATNEEQMIGGSEYLKRTMGISSAPFEAYLNYGYALLAIAGADGDVPEAEMNWLINHQRMVGAPEEAIEKYKEFDYKNAKLEDLLPKIKTDVPNWSAPRTLLYHAIKMSRADKDYAKQP
;
A
#
# COMPACT_ATOMS: atom_id res chain seq x y z
N MET A 1 -26.15 -8.95 2.69
CA MET A 1 -25.22 -8.27 1.78
C MET A 1 -23.88 -8.96 1.98
N ALA A 2 -23.37 -9.67 0.96
CA ALA A 2 -22.05 -10.30 1.08
C ALA A 2 -21.02 -9.17 1.15
N THR A 3 -20.18 -9.16 2.19
CA THR A 3 -19.05 -8.25 2.27
C THR A 3 -18.11 -8.58 1.11
N ASN A 4 -17.65 -7.58 0.37
CA ASN A 4 -16.77 -7.69 -0.81
C ASN A 4 -15.36 -8.26 -0.49
N GLU A 5 -15.17 -8.93 0.64
CA GLU A 5 -13.88 -9.31 1.21
C GLU A 5 -13.24 -10.53 0.52
N GLU A 6 -14.03 -11.37 -0.17
CA GLU A 6 -13.53 -12.56 -0.87
C GLU A 6 -13.37 -12.41 -2.38
N GLN A 7 -13.84 -11.31 -2.98
CA GLN A 7 -13.72 -11.13 -4.43
C GLN A 7 -12.28 -10.79 -4.80
N MET A 8 -11.65 -11.67 -5.58
CA MET A 8 -10.34 -11.42 -6.17
C MET A 8 -10.44 -10.36 -7.26
N ILE A 9 -9.67 -9.29 -7.11
CA ILE A 9 -9.61 -8.18 -8.04
C ILE A 9 -8.32 -8.31 -8.85
N GLY A 10 -8.47 -8.32 -10.18
CA GLY A 10 -7.36 -8.39 -11.12
C GLY A 10 -6.41 -7.20 -10.96
N GLY A 11 -5.12 -7.49 -10.84
CA GLY A 11 -4.08 -6.48 -10.88
C GLY A 11 -3.74 -6.04 -12.30
N SER A 12 -2.93 -4.99 -12.42
CA SER A 12 -2.43 -4.57 -13.72
C SER A 12 -1.35 -5.52 -14.27
N GLU A 13 -1.08 -5.44 -15.57
CA GLU A 13 0.06 -6.14 -16.19
C GLU A 13 1.40 -5.72 -15.55
N TYR A 14 1.49 -4.48 -15.02
CA TYR A 14 2.65 -4.02 -14.27
C TYR A 14 2.82 -4.79 -12.96
N LEU A 15 1.75 -4.98 -12.19
CA LEU A 15 1.79 -5.76 -10.94
C LEU A 15 2.23 -7.20 -11.21
N LYS A 16 1.67 -7.82 -12.26
CA LYS A 16 2.03 -9.17 -12.68
C LYS A 16 3.51 -9.30 -13.06
N ARG A 17 4.04 -8.36 -13.85
CA ARG A 17 5.44 -8.39 -14.29
C ARG A 17 6.45 -8.12 -13.18
N THR A 18 6.10 -7.24 -12.23
CA THR A 18 7.04 -6.79 -11.20
C THR A 18 6.99 -7.62 -9.93
N MET A 19 5.85 -8.22 -9.60
CA MET A 19 5.64 -8.96 -8.36
C MET A 19 5.09 -10.38 -8.55
N GLY A 20 4.76 -10.78 -9.78
CA GLY A 20 4.17 -12.09 -10.08
C GLY A 20 2.69 -12.24 -9.69
N ILE A 21 2.07 -11.19 -9.16
CA ILE A 21 0.68 -11.18 -8.67
C ILE A 21 -0.26 -10.86 -9.83
N SER A 22 -1.24 -11.73 -10.09
CA SER A 22 -2.27 -11.45 -11.10
C SER A 22 -3.56 -10.92 -10.48
N SER A 23 -3.81 -11.21 -9.21
CA SER A 23 -4.99 -10.74 -8.49
C SER A 23 -4.79 -10.75 -6.97
N ALA A 24 -5.54 -9.90 -6.28
CA ALA A 24 -5.58 -9.85 -4.83
C ALA A 24 -7.00 -9.45 -4.37
N PRO A 25 -7.43 -9.83 -3.16
CA PRO A 25 -8.68 -9.35 -2.60
C PRO A 25 -8.62 -7.83 -2.38
N PHE A 26 -9.79 -7.18 -2.34
CA PHE A 26 -9.90 -5.74 -2.03
C PHE A 26 -9.12 -5.37 -0.75
N GLU A 27 -9.24 -6.20 0.28
CA GLU A 27 -8.57 -6.01 1.57
C GLU A 27 -7.05 -5.93 1.43
N ALA A 28 -6.45 -6.66 0.49
CA ALA A 28 -5.00 -6.64 0.30
C ALA A 28 -4.51 -5.32 -0.31
N TYR A 29 -5.24 -4.76 -1.30
CA TYR A 29 -4.91 -3.43 -1.83
C TYR A 29 -5.02 -2.38 -0.73
N LEU A 30 -6.11 -2.42 0.04
CA LEU A 30 -6.36 -1.48 1.12
C LEU A 30 -5.24 -1.52 2.19
N ASN A 31 -4.95 -2.71 2.71
CA ASN A 31 -3.95 -2.88 3.77
C ASN A 31 -2.52 -2.64 3.27
N TYR A 32 -2.24 -2.84 1.98
CA TYR A 32 -0.94 -2.47 1.41
C TYR A 32 -0.72 -0.95 1.45
N GLY A 33 -1.73 -0.16 1.06
CA GLY A 33 -1.66 1.30 1.16
C GLY A 33 -1.56 1.79 2.61
N TYR A 34 -2.35 1.21 3.51
CA TYR A 34 -2.28 1.52 4.95
C TYR A 34 -0.92 1.19 5.57
N ALA A 35 -0.34 0.05 5.21
CA ALA A 35 0.99 -0.33 5.68
C ALA A 35 2.06 0.65 5.18
N LEU A 36 1.97 1.12 3.92
CA LEU A 36 2.87 2.15 3.43
C LEU A 36 2.74 3.47 4.19
N LEU A 37 1.51 3.92 4.46
CA LEU A 37 1.28 5.14 5.25
C LEU A 37 1.80 5.02 6.67
N ALA A 38 1.61 3.87 7.32
CA ALA A 38 2.12 3.62 8.66
C ALA A 38 3.67 3.60 8.70
N ILE A 39 4.33 3.13 7.64
CA ILE A 39 5.80 3.13 7.55
C ILE A 39 6.33 4.52 7.22
N ALA A 40 5.77 5.18 6.19
CA ALA A 40 6.24 6.49 5.73
C ALA A 40 5.97 7.58 6.76
N GLY A 41 4.77 7.59 7.35
CA GLY A 41 4.36 8.56 8.37
C GLY A 41 4.80 8.22 9.79
N ALA A 42 5.83 7.38 9.96
CA ALA A 42 6.34 6.99 11.28
C ALA A 42 6.93 8.17 12.08
N ASP A 43 7.32 9.24 11.40
CA ASP A 43 7.76 10.51 12.00
C ASP A 43 6.58 11.43 12.38
N GLY A 44 5.35 11.02 12.09
CA GLY A 44 4.12 11.70 12.44
C GLY A 44 3.50 12.53 11.31
N ASP A 45 4.08 12.56 10.11
CA ASP A 45 3.47 13.24 8.95
C ASP A 45 3.69 12.49 7.64
N VAL A 46 2.76 12.63 6.69
CA VAL A 46 2.93 12.14 5.31
C VAL A 46 2.72 13.33 4.38
N PRO A 47 3.80 13.95 3.87
CA PRO A 47 3.72 15.07 2.96
C PRO A 47 2.89 14.75 1.71
N GLU A 48 2.31 15.79 1.09
CA GLU A 48 1.48 15.64 -0.10
C GLU A 48 2.21 14.90 -1.24
N ALA A 49 3.52 15.13 -1.40
CA ALA A 49 4.34 14.45 -2.40
C ALA A 49 4.37 12.92 -2.19
N GLU A 50 4.49 12.47 -0.93
CA GLU A 50 4.49 11.06 -0.58
C GLU A 50 3.10 10.44 -0.77
N MET A 51 2.05 11.13 -0.33
CA MET A 51 0.66 10.70 -0.55
C MET A 51 0.35 10.56 -2.05
N ASN A 52 0.77 11.53 -2.86
CA ASN A 52 0.61 11.48 -4.31
C ASN A 52 1.43 10.33 -4.93
N TRP A 53 2.62 10.04 -4.41
CA TRP A 53 3.40 8.88 -4.83
C TRP A 53 2.62 7.58 -4.57
N LEU A 54 2.05 7.42 -3.36
CA LEU A 54 1.24 6.26 -2.99
C LEU A 54 0.05 6.09 -3.95
N ILE A 55 -0.74 7.15 -4.14
CA ILE A 55 -1.93 7.11 -5.01
C ILE A 55 -1.55 6.71 -6.44
N ASN A 56 -0.51 7.33 -7.01
CA ASN A 56 -0.06 7.03 -8.36
C ASN A 56 0.47 5.60 -8.49
N HIS A 57 1.20 5.12 -7.48
CA HIS A 57 1.68 3.75 -7.45
C HIS A 57 0.53 2.75 -7.36
N GLN A 58 -0.48 3.02 -6.52
CA GLN A 58 -1.65 2.16 -6.34
C GLN A 58 -2.50 2.09 -7.62
N ARG A 59 -2.68 3.20 -8.33
CA ARG A 59 -3.31 3.20 -9.66
C ARG A 59 -2.51 2.39 -10.68
N MET A 60 -1.18 2.49 -10.65
CA MET A 60 -0.30 1.73 -11.57
C MET A 60 -0.39 0.22 -11.37
N VAL A 61 -0.54 -0.26 -10.13
CA VAL A 61 -0.71 -1.69 -9.83
C VAL A 61 -2.15 -2.19 -10.06
N GLY A 62 -3.09 -1.28 -10.35
CA GLY A 62 -4.49 -1.63 -10.64
C GLY A 62 -5.39 -1.68 -9.40
N ALA A 63 -5.03 -1.00 -8.31
CA ALA A 63 -5.89 -0.91 -7.14
C ALA A 63 -7.23 -0.23 -7.50
N PRO A 64 -8.38 -0.72 -6.99
CA PRO A 64 -9.66 -0.03 -7.15
C PRO A 64 -9.63 1.39 -6.59
N GLU A 65 -10.32 2.32 -7.25
CA GLU A 65 -10.39 3.72 -6.77
C GLU A 65 -11.04 3.81 -5.39
N GLU A 66 -11.99 2.93 -5.06
CA GLU A 66 -12.58 2.84 -3.71
C GLU A 66 -11.52 2.55 -2.62
N ALA A 67 -10.49 1.74 -2.93
CA ALA A 67 -9.38 1.52 -1.98
C ALA A 67 -8.49 2.77 -1.88
N ILE A 68 -8.28 3.47 -3.01
CA ILE A 68 -7.45 4.67 -3.08
C ILE A 68 -8.05 5.84 -2.30
N GLU A 69 -9.37 6.03 -2.39
CA GLU A 69 -10.10 7.07 -1.66
C GLU A 69 -9.93 6.91 -0.14
N LYS A 70 -9.95 5.67 0.35
CA LYS A 70 -9.80 5.34 1.77
C LYS A 70 -8.41 5.68 2.34
N TYR A 71 -7.37 5.76 1.52
CA TYR A 71 -6.01 6.09 2.01
C TYR A 71 -5.92 7.48 2.65
N LYS A 72 -6.69 8.45 2.15
CA LYS A 72 -6.65 9.83 2.66
C LYS A 72 -7.34 9.98 4.02
N GLU A 73 -8.25 9.08 4.33
CA GLU A 73 -9.05 9.10 5.57
C GLU A 73 -8.43 8.21 6.66
N PHE A 74 -7.39 7.46 6.33
CA PHE A 74 -6.80 6.48 7.23
C PHE A 74 -5.94 7.12 8.32
N ASP A 75 -6.21 6.76 9.57
CA ASP A 75 -5.41 7.17 10.73
C ASP A 75 -4.13 6.32 10.84
N TYR A 76 -3.15 6.62 9.98
CA TYR A 76 -1.87 5.91 9.95
C TYR A 76 -1.02 6.15 11.20
N LYS A 77 -1.24 7.23 11.95
CA LYS A 77 -0.43 7.59 13.13
C LYS A 77 -0.63 6.63 14.29
N ASN A 78 -1.83 6.03 14.37
CA ASN A 78 -2.18 5.04 15.39
C ASN A 78 -2.21 3.61 14.84
N ALA A 79 -1.83 3.41 13.58
CA ALA A 79 -1.88 2.11 12.92
C ALA A 79 -0.76 1.19 13.39
N LYS A 80 -1.06 -0.11 13.47
CA LYS A 80 -0.11 -1.17 13.85
C LYS A 80 0.13 -2.09 12.68
N LEU A 81 1.39 -2.26 12.28
CA LEU A 81 1.75 -3.12 11.16
C LEU A 81 1.37 -4.58 11.42
N GLU A 82 1.39 -5.02 12.67
CA GLU A 82 0.98 -6.36 13.09
C GLU A 82 -0.48 -6.68 12.72
N ASP A 83 -1.34 -5.65 12.68
CA ASP A 83 -2.76 -5.80 12.35
C ASP A 83 -3.01 -5.72 10.83
N LEU A 84 -2.12 -5.05 10.08
CA LEU A 84 -2.26 -4.78 8.64
C LEU A 84 -1.63 -5.90 7.79
N LEU A 85 -0.40 -6.32 8.12
CA LEU A 85 0.38 -7.24 7.29
C LEU A 85 -0.31 -8.59 7.04
N PRO A 86 -0.97 -9.24 8.02
CA PRO A 86 -1.65 -10.53 7.80
C PRO A 86 -2.81 -10.48 6.78
N LYS A 87 -3.32 -9.27 6.48
CA LYS A 87 -4.43 -9.03 5.56
C LYS A 87 -3.98 -8.80 4.12
N ILE A 88 -2.67 -8.64 3.90
CA ILE A 88 -2.09 -8.47 2.55
C ILE A 88 -1.87 -9.85 1.93
N LYS A 89 -2.97 -10.46 1.45
CA LYS A 89 -2.98 -11.76 0.76
C LYS A 89 -3.04 -11.57 -0.75
N THR A 90 -2.50 -12.50 -1.52
CA THR A 90 -2.50 -12.44 -2.99
C THR A 90 -2.77 -13.83 -3.59
N ASP A 91 -2.91 -13.91 -4.90
CA ASP A 91 -3.02 -15.17 -5.64
C ASP A 91 -1.71 -15.98 -5.73
N VAL A 92 -0.59 -15.41 -5.27
CA VAL A 92 0.71 -16.08 -5.25
C VAL A 92 0.91 -16.74 -3.87
N PRO A 93 0.97 -18.08 -3.78
CA PRO A 93 1.19 -18.76 -2.51
C PRO A 93 2.50 -18.34 -1.86
N ASN A 94 2.50 -18.12 -0.55
CA ASN A 94 3.66 -17.70 0.24
C ASN A 94 4.29 -16.36 -0.17
N TRP A 95 3.61 -15.55 -0.98
CA TRP A 95 4.05 -14.19 -1.24
C TRP A 95 4.08 -13.39 0.06
N SER A 96 5.11 -12.56 0.23
CA SER A 96 5.35 -11.84 1.47
C SER A 96 5.60 -10.36 1.18
N ALA A 97 4.70 -9.51 1.66
CA ALA A 97 4.71 -8.06 1.49
C ALA A 97 5.94 -7.30 2.05
N PRO A 98 6.57 -7.68 3.19
CA PRO A 98 7.52 -6.82 3.91
C PRO A 98 8.68 -6.28 3.07
N ARG A 99 9.29 -7.10 2.21
CA ARG A 99 10.43 -6.64 1.37
C ARG A 99 10.00 -5.60 0.35
N THR A 100 8.86 -5.83 -0.30
CA THR A 100 8.29 -4.90 -1.29
C THR A 100 7.80 -3.62 -0.62
N LEU A 101 7.15 -3.75 0.55
CA LEU A 101 6.70 -2.62 1.35
C LEU A 101 7.87 -1.72 1.75
N LEU A 102 8.96 -2.29 2.28
CA LEU A 102 10.14 -1.51 2.66
C LEU A 102 10.74 -0.77 1.47
N TYR A 103 10.86 -1.44 0.32
CA TYR A 103 11.35 -0.81 -0.90
C TYR A 103 10.44 0.32 -1.39
N HIS A 104 9.13 0.14 -1.33
CA HIS A 104 8.15 1.16 -1.73
C HIS A 104 8.07 2.31 -0.73
N ALA A 105 8.17 2.05 0.57
CA ALA A 105 8.25 3.09 1.58
C ALA A 105 9.48 3.98 1.36
N ILE A 106 10.65 3.40 1.08
CA ILE A 106 11.86 4.18 0.74
C ILE A 106 11.66 5.03 -0.52
N LYS A 107 10.93 4.53 -1.53
CA LYS A 107 10.62 5.33 -2.73
C LYS A 107 9.61 6.43 -2.46
N MET A 108 8.59 6.13 -1.65
CA MET A 108 7.56 7.06 -1.22
C MET A 108 8.20 8.20 -0.45
N SER A 109 9.02 7.91 0.56
CA SER A 109 9.74 8.91 1.37
C SER A 109 10.85 9.66 0.64
N ARG A 110 11.00 9.45 -0.67
CA ARG A 110 11.91 10.21 -1.54
C ARG A 110 11.15 11.01 -2.59
N ALA A 111 9.82 11.05 -2.52
CA ALA A 111 8.98 11.68 -3.54
C ALA A 111 9.24 13.19 -3.67
N ASP A 112 9.63 13.86 -2.59
CA ASP A 112 9.98 15.29 -2.54
C ASP A 112 11.48 15.57 -2.76
N LYS A 113 12.33 14.52 -2.81
CA LYS A 113 13.81 14.55 -2.90
C LYS A 113 14.54 15.08 -1.66
N ASP A 114 13.85 15.37 -0.55
CA ASP A 114 14.47 15.86 0.70
C ASP A 114 14.28 14.84 1.82
N TYR A 115 15.36 14.45 2.50
CA TYR A 115 15.23 13.62 3.70
C TYR A 115 14.69 14.47 4.86
N ALA A 116 13.87 13.87 5.72
CA ALA A 116 13.71 14.34 7.09
C ALA A 116 15.10 14.54 7.70
N LYS A 117 15.41 15.77 8.12
CA LYS A 117 16.67 16.05 8.83
C LYS A 117 16.65 15.22 10.11
N GLN A 118 17.62 14.33 10.27
CA GLN A 118 17.81 13.60 11.52
C GLN A 118 17.93 14.59 12.68
N PRO A 119 17.37 14.27 13.86
CA PRO A 119 17.53 15.08 15.06
C PRO A 119 18.99 15.16 15.52
#